data_AF-A0A7H0GUG1-F1
#
_entry.id   AF-A0A7H0GUG1-F1
#
_cell.length_a   1.000
_cell.length_b   1.000
_cell.length_c   1.000
_cell.angle_alpha   90.00
_cell.angle_beta   90.00
_cell.angle_gamma   90.00
#
_symmetry.space_group_name_H-M   'P 1'
#
loop_
_entity.id
_entity.type
_entity.pdbx_description
1 polymer ?
#
loop_
_entity_poly.entity_id
_entity_poly.type
_entity_poly.pdbx_seq_one_letter_code
_entity_poly.pdbx_strand_id
1 'polypeptide(L)'
;MLAGIGTALSLKAIFERNWKRFFTYLIPFSLWLFSFGLLYVLFLGKYHQSGWLIDFFDKAYDAFMPLHITNYDQALWFLKKPYNVLYHPLGVLLHLNNNIASFSVKFLLKLGWLTGIFLVFGMIMLFRSARISFFILFLPILITFLASALKLYPIFDRFILFLAPLIILFIAFGAEKSMKLFSLKYRASLLLVCILISPALANSARHFFYPDTLLRLSNSTEREGIMHINENFKEGDAVYVFWNMRHAYDYYKEAYGLKYTAIKGSYVKSISTSPEDYLRNLSPDFAKFKGKKRLWYIYNTNNDSDIGEYLGQPTWYSRNGYVAPLAVEQEIGRFGRKVSRYTMYYQHIILYELND
;
A
#
# COMPACT_ATOMS: atom_id res chain seq x y z
N MET A 1 -0.34 7.05 17.51
CA MET A 1 -1.27 8.13 17.93
C MET A 1 -1.31 8.34 19.44
N LEU A 2 -1.78 7.35 20.21
CA LEU A 2 -2.04 7.51 21.64
C LEU A 2 -0.79 7.86 22.47
N ALA A 3 0.37 7.27 22.14
CA ALA A 3 1.64 7.66 22.76
C ALA A 3 1.93 9.16 22.64
N GLY A 4 1.71 9.77 21.48
CA GLY A 4 1.95 11.21 21.28
C GLY A 4 0.97 12.10 22.07
N ILE A 5 -0.32 11.73 22.09
CA ILE A 5 -1.34 12.44 22.87
C ILE A 5 -1.02 12.33 24.36
N GLY A 6 -0.66 11.14 24.83
CA GLY A 6 -0.32 10.90 26.22
C GLY A 6 0.91 11.66 26.66
N THR A 7 1.97 11.70 25.82
CA THR A 7 3.16 12.53 26.08
C THR A 7 2.79 14.01 26.19
N ALA A 8 1.97 14.55 25.28
CA ALA A 8 1.56 15.97 25.34
C ALA A 8 0.80 16.30 26.64
N LEU A 9 -0.15 15.46 27.04
CA LEU A 9 -0.97 15.67 28.23
C LEU A 9 -0.16 15.50 29.53
N SER A 10 0.73 14.50 29.58
CA SER A 10 1.63 14.28 30.71
C SER A 10 2.61 15.43 30.88
N LEU A 11 3.24 15.88 29.79
CA LEU A 11 4.14 17.05 29.82
C LEU A 11 3.40 18.30 30.32
N LYS A 12 2.18 18.54 29.83
CA LYS A 12 1.34 19.63 30.33
C LYS A 12 1.14 19.56 31.85
N ALA A 13 0.72 18.40 32.36
CA ALA A 13 0.47 18.22 33.80
C ALA A 13 1.73 18.44 34.63
N ILE A 14 2.90 17.99 34.14
CA ILE A 14 4.21 18.22 34.78
C ILE A 14 4.55 19.72 34.79
N PHE A 15 4.41 20.43 33.67
CA PHE A 15 4.70 21.86 33.59
C PHE A 15 3.75 22.70 34.45
N GLU A 16 2.48 22.31 34.56
CA GLU A 16 1.50 22.91 35.48
C GLU A 16 1.72 22.49 36.94
N ARG A 17 2.70 21.61 37.23
CA ARG A 17 2.95 20.99 38.54
C ARG A 17 1.72 20.32 39.16
N ASN A 18 0.79 19.86 38.32
CA ASN A 18 -0.45 19.22 38.75
C ASN A 18 -0.27 17.70 38.81
N TRP A 19 0.39 17.24 39.87
CA TRP A 19 0.72 15.83 40.07
C TRP A 19 -0.51 14.94 40.12
N LYS A 20 -1.63 15.42 40.69
CA LYS A 20 -2.89 14.66 40.72
C LYS A 20 -3.35 14.34 39.31
N ARG A 21 -3.38 15.33 38.39
CA ARG A 21 -3.73 15.09 36.99
C ARG A 21 -2.75 14.17 36.29
N PHE A 22 -1.45 14.33 36.54
CA PHE A 22 -0.42 13.45 35.96
C PHE A 22 -0.66 11.98 36.34
N PHE A 23 -0.87 11.68 37.63
CA PHE A 23 -1.14 10.31 38.08
C PHE A 23 -2.50 9.79 37.60
N THR A 24 -3.52 10.65 37.47
CA THR A 24 -4.79 10.26 36.84
C THR A 24 -4.60 9.88 35.37
N TYR A 25 -3.78 10.60 34.61
CA TYR A 25 -3.48 10.27 33.21
C TYR A 25 -2.63 9.01 33.06
N LEU A 26 -1.79 8.70 34.06
CA LEU A 26 -0.96 7.49 34.03
C LEU A 26 -1.82 6.21 33.95
N ILE A 27 -2.98 6.19 34.61
CA ILE A 27 -3.88 5.02 34.64
C ILE A 27 -4.29 4.57 33.22
N PRO A 28 -4.99 5.38 32.41
CA PRO A 28 -5.39 4.97 31.06
C PRO A 28 -4.19 4.73 30.14
N PHE A 29 -3.08 5.45 30.28
CA PHE A 29 -1.90 5.25 29.45
C PHE A 29 -1.17 3.94 29.78
N SER A 30 -1.08 3.56 31.06
CA SER A 30 -0.53 2.28 31.48
C SER A 30 -1.39 1.11 31.04
N LEU A 31 -2.73 1.21 31.16
CA LEU A 31 -3.64 0.19 30.66
C LEU A 31 -3.50 -0.02 29.15
N TRP A 32 -3.38 1.09 28.40
CA TRP A 32 -3.16 1.01 26.96
C TRP A 32 -1.81 0.42 26.60
N LEU A 33 -0.73 0.84 27.27
CA LEU A 33 0.62 0.30 27.06
C LEU A 33 0.65 -1.20 27.37
N PHE A 34 -0.03 -1.63 28.43
CA PHE A 34 -0.17 -3.04 28.80
C PHE A 34 -0.93 -3.82 27.73
N SER A 35 -2.07 -3.29 27.26
CA SER A 35 -2.86 -3.91 26.18
C SER A 35 -2.06 -4.05 24.88
N PHE A 36 -1.34 -3.00 24.47
CA PHE A 36 -0.46 -3.04 23.31
C PHE A 36 0.70 -4.02 23.51
N GLY A 37 1.32 -4.03 24.70
CA GLY A 37 2.40 -4.96 25.04
C GLY A 37 1.93 -6.42 24.97
N LEU A 38 0.74 -6.72 25.48
CA LEU A 38 0.13 -8.04 25.41
C LEU A 38 -0.16 -8.44 23.95
N LEU A 39 -0.75 -7.54 23.17
CA LEU A 39 -1.00 -7.78 21.74
C LEU A 39 0.31 -7.99 20.96
N TYR A 40 1.35 -7.23 21.29
CA TYR A 40 2.67 -7.37 20.70
C TYR A 40 3.28 -8.73 21.03
N VAL A 41 3.32 -9.13 22.30
CA VAL A 41 3.94 -10.41 22.71
C VAL A 41 3.16 -11.61 22.17
N LEU A 42 1.82 -11.58 22.21
CA LEU A 42 1.01 -12.73 21.79
C LEU A 42 0.94 -12.91 20.27
N PHE A 43 0.88 -11.80 19.51
CA PHE A 43 0.59 -11.84 18.08
C PHE A 43 1.71 -11.24 17.21
N LEU A 44 2.15 -10.01 17.48
CA LEU A 44 3.00 -9.27 16.52
C LEU A 44 4.49 -9.61 16.59
N GLY A 45 5.03 -9.90 17.78
CA GLY A 45 6.45 -10.12 18.01
C GLY A 45 7.01 -11.32 17.25
N LYS A 46 6.15 -12.30 16.93
CA LYS A 46 6.50 -13.48 16.11
C LYS A 46 6.85 -13.14 14.67
N TYR A 47 6.36 -12.00 14.14
CA TYR A 47 6.57 -11.56 12.77
C TYR A 47 7.61 -10.44 12.64
N HIS A 48 7.94 -9.74 13.74
CA HIS A 48 8.80 -8.55 13.70
C HIS A 48 10.31 -8.87 13.56
N GLN A 49 10.73 -10.11 13.78
CA GLN A 49 12.14 -10.53 13.67
C GLN A 49 12.60 -10.76 12.22
N SER A 50 11.72 -10.57 11.24
CA SER A 50 12.00 -10.96 9.88
C SER A 50 12.60 -9.79 9.11
N GLY A 51 13.93 -9.73 9.03
CA GLY A 51 14.68 -8.65 8.36
C GLY A 51 14.24 -8.36 6.91
N TRP A 52 13.62 -9.35 6.25
CA TRP A 52 13.03 -9.18 4.92
C TRP A 52 11.94 -8.11 4.87
N LEU A 53 11.16 -7.90 5.95
CA LEU A 53 10.08 -6.90 5.94
C LEU A 53 10.65 -5.47 5.91
N ILE A 54 11.74 -5.26 6.65
CA ILE A 54 12.49 -4.00 6.61
C ILE A 54 13.07 -3.81 5.21
N ASP A 55 13.74 -4.84 4.66
CA ASP A 55 14.29 -4.79 3.30
C ASP A 55 13.24 -4.47 2.24
N PHE A 56 12.06 -5.09 2.36
CA PHE A 56 10.93 -4.89 1.47
C PHE A 56 10.44 -3.44 1.49
N PHE A 57 10.14 -2.89 2.67
CA PHE A 57 9.66 -1.50 2.77
C PHE A 57 10.72 -0.45 2.43
N ASP A 58 11.99 -0.75 2.69
CA ASP A 58 13.12 0.12 2.37
C ASP A 58 13.32 0.19 0.85
N LYS A 59 13.48 -0.96 0.18
CA LYS A 59 13.80 -1.02 -1.25
C LYS A 59 12.60 -0.83 -2.18
N ALA A 60 11.44 -1.44 -1.89
CA ALA A 60 10.29 -1.34 -2.79
C ALA A 60 9.56 0.00 -2.68
N TYR A 61 9.56 0.61 -1.48
CA TYR A 61 8.70 1.75 -1.21
C TYR A 61 9.42 2.97 -0.64
N ASP A 62 10.73 2.90 -0.36
CA ASP A 62 11.47 4.01 0.25
C ASP A 62 10.75 4.52 1.51
N ALA A 63 10.23 3.59 2.32
CA ALA A 63 9.23 3.91 3.35
C ALA A 63 9.84 4.48 4.64
N PHE A 64 11.16 4.45 4.79
CA PHE A 64 11.83 4.88 6.02
C PHE A 64 12.44 6.27 5.88
N MET A 65 12.38 7.06 6.96
CA MET A 65 12.99 8.39 6.98
C MET A 65 14.52 8.28 6.94
N PRO A 66 15.22 8.97 6.02
CA PRO A 66 16.67 8.95 5.99
C PRO A 66 17.24 9.71 7.19
N LEU A 67 18.14 9.07 7.94
CA LEU A 67 18.84 9.68 9.07
C LEU A 67 19.96 10.63 8.63
N HIS A 68 20.58 10.33 7.49
CA HIS A 68 21.68 11.11 6.92
C HIS A 68 21.28 11.50 5.51
N ILE A 69 21.43 12.78 5.18
CA ILE A 69 21.17 13.32 3.85
C ILE A 69 22.51 13.39 3.12
N THR A 70 22.80 12.37 2.33
CA THR A 70 24.02 12.29 1.50
C THR A 70 23.72 12.54 0.03
N ASN A 71 22.47 12.42 -0.42
CA ASN A 71 22.07 12.65 -1.80
C ASN A 71 20.81 13.51 -1.93
N TYR A 72 20.57 14.01 -3.14
CA TYR A 72 19.42 14.85 -3.47
C TYR A 72 18.09 14.12 -3.30
N ASP A 73 18.03 12.83 -3.60
CA ASP A 73 16.81 12.03 -3.46
C ASP A 73 16.36 11.90 -2.00
N GLN A 74 17.29 11.74 -1.06
CA GLN A 74 17.03 11.73 0.38
C GLN A 74 16.57 13.11 0.87
N ALA A 75 17.09 14.20 0.30
CA ALA A 75 16.57 15.53 0.61
C ALA A 75 15.13 15.70 0.11
N LEU A 76 14.86 15.24 -1.13
CA LEU A 76 13.52 15.25 -1.71
C LEU A 76 12.53 14.37 -0.95
N TRP A 77 12.98 13.34 -0.23
CA TRP A 77 12.14 12.48 0.60
C TRP A 77 11.26 13.29 1.57
N PHE A 78 11.85 14.30 2.23
CA PHE A 78 11.16 15.17 3.20
C PHE A 78 10.06 16.04 2.58
N LEU A 79 10.06 16.20 1.25
CA LEU A 79 8.98 16.88 0.51
C LEU A 79 8.01 15.87 -0.10
N LYS A 80 8.54 14.84 -0.77
CA LYS A 80 7.76 13.82 -1.48
C LYS A 80 6.87 13.02 -0.53
N LYS A 81 7.37 12.55 0.61
CA LYS A 81 6.60 11.68 1.51
C LYS A 81 5.46 12.40 2.20
N PRO A 82 5.65 13.56 2.87
CA PRO A 82 4.52 14.32 3.42
C PRO A 82 3.49 14.72 2.36
N TYR A 83 3.93 15.06 1.14
CA TYR A 83 3.02 15.34 0.03
C TYR A 83 2.23 14.10 -0.39
N ASN A 84 2.86 12.92 -0.44
CA ASN A 84 2.18 11.66 -0.76
C ASN A 84 1.13 11.29 0.28
N VAL A 85 1.29 11.67 1.55
CA VAL A 85 0.26 11.48 2.59
C VAL A 85 -1.06 12.16 2.21
N LEU A 86 -0.98 13.35 1.59
CA LEU A 86 -2.15 14.07 1.10
C LEU A 86 -2.87 13.30 -0.03
N TYR A 87 -2.12 12.50 -0.81
CA TYR A 87 -2.69 11.65 -1.86
C TYR A 87 -3.30 10.38 -1.26
N HIS A 88 -2.48 9.54 -0.62
CA HIS A 88 -2.94 8.38 0.15
C HIS A 88 -2.23 8.34 1.51
N PRO A 89 -2.98 8.18 2.61
CA PRO A 89 -4.38 7.75 2.65
C PRO A 89 -5.43 8.88 2.65
N LEU A 90 -5.06 10.16 2.66
CA LEU A 90 -6.05 11.25 2.86
C LEU A 90 -6.99 11.48 1.67
N GLY A 91 -6.56 11.18 0.44
CA GLY A 91 -7.40 11.37 -0.76
C GLY A 91 -7.69 12.84 -1.10
N VAL A 92 -6.96 13.79 -0.51
CA VAL A 92 -7.17 15.25 -0.70
C VAL A 92 -6.42 15.83 -1.90
N LEU A 93 -5.70 14.99 -2.66
CA LEU A 93 -5.15 15.35 -3.97
C LEU A 93 -6.01 14.75 -5.08
N LEU A 94 -6.32 15.55 -6.10
CA LEU A 94 -7.14 15.07 -7.22
C LEU A 94 -6.39 13.97 -8.00
N HIS A 95 -7.05 12.83 -8.24
CA HIS A 95 -6.50 11.77 -9.07
C HIS A 95 -6.60 12.15 -10.55
N LEU A 96 -5.47 12.53 -11.14
CA LEU A 96 -5.37 12.90 -12.55
C LEU A 96 -4.82 11.73 -13.36
N ASN A 97 -5.42 11.49 -14.53
CA ASN A 97 -4.92 10.49 -15.46
C ASN A 97 -3.51 10.88 -15.95
N ASN A 98 -2.63 9.88 -16.10
CA ASN A 98 -1.26 10.07 -16.55
C ASN A 98 -1.16 10.73 -17.94
N ASN A 99 -2.21 10.63 -18.76
CA ASN A 99 -2.29 11.19 -20.11
C ASN A 99 -2.52 12.72 -20.18
N ILE A 100 -2.75 13.40 -19.05
CA ILE A 100 -3.07 14.84 -19.04
C ILE A 100 -1.83 15.69 -18.75
N ALA A 101 -1.45 16.57 -19.68
CA ALA A 101 -0.63 17.78 -19.51
C ALA A 101 0.79 17.67 -18.89
N SER A 102 1.54 18.78 -18.97
CA SER A 102 2.88 18.93 -18.39
C SER A 102 2.86 18.85 -16.85
N PHE A 103 4.02 18.56 -16.25
CA PHE A 103 4.18 18.40 -14.79
C PHE A 103 3.56 19.56 -13.99
N SER A 104 3.76 20.81 -14.43
CA SER A 104 3.26 22.00 -13.75
C SER A 104 1.72 22.06 -13.71
N VAL A 105 1.05 21.65 -14.78
CA VAL A 105 -0.42 21.61 -14.83
C VAL A 105 -0.95 20.52 -13.91
N LYS A 106 -0.31 19.33 -13.89
CA LYS A 106 -0.66 18.27 -12.93
C LYS A 106 -0.51 18.73 -11.48
N PHE A 107 0.58 19.44 -11.16
CA PHE A 107 0.80 19.97 -9.82
C PHE A 107 -0.27 20.97 -9.40
N LEU A 108 -0.65 21.90 -10.30
CA LEU A 108 -1.69 22.89 -10.05
C LEU A 108 -3.06 22.24 -9.83
N LEU A 109 -3.46 21.35 -10.75
CA LEU A 109 -4.77 20.68 -10.75
C LEU A 109 -4.94 19.66 -9.62
N LYS A 110 -3.86 19.11 -9.08
CA LYS A 110 -3.92 18.24 -7.90
C LYS A 110 -4.39 18.97 -6.64
N LEU A 111 -4.36 20.30 -6.63
CA LEU A 111 -4.72 21.17 -5.49
C LEU A 111 -3.95 20.90 -4.18
N GLY A 112 -2.90 20.08 -4.22
CA GLY A 112 -2.13 19.74 -3.04
C GLY A 112 -1.37 20.90 -2.42
N TRP A 113 -0.95 21.86 -3.25
CA TRP A 113 -0.31 23.09 -2.79
C TRP A 113 -1.28 23.91 -1.92
N LEU A 114 -2.57 23.97 -2.29
CA LEU A 114 -3.58 24.70 -1.54
C LEU A 114 -3.79 24.04 -0.17
N THR A 115 -4.01 22.74 -0.15
CA THR A 115 -4.14 21.97 1.10
C THR A 115 -2.88 22.07 1.97
N GLY A 116 -1.70 22.04 1.36
CA GLY A 116 -0.42 22.23 2.04
C GLY A 116 -0.29 23.61 2.69
N ILE A 117 -0.74 24.68 2.03
CA ILE A 117 -0.76 26.04 2.62
C ILE A 117 -1.64 26.07 3.87
N PHE A 118 -2.86 25.53 3.79
CA PHE A 118 -3.76 25.51 4.96
C PHE A 118 -3.24 24.60 6.08
N LEU A 119 -2.61 23.48 5.76
CA LEU A 119 -1.94 22.62 6.73
C LEU A 119 -0.85 23.38 7.49
N VAL A 120 0.10 24.00 6.78
CA VAL A 120 1.20 24.75 7.39
C VAL A 120 0.69 25.97 8.15
N PHE A 121 -0.23 26.73 7.57
CA PHE A 121 -0.82 27.88 8.23
C PHE A 121 -1.59 27.48 9.50
N GLY A 122 -2.35 26.40 9.44
CA GLY A 122 -3.06 25.83 10.59
C GLY A 122 -2.13 25.39 11.70
N MET A 123 -1.01 24.74 11.37
CA MET A 123 0.05 24.40 12.33
C MET A 123 0.61 25.63 13.02
N ILE A 124 1.00 26.66 12.24
CA ILE A 124 1.58 27.91 12.79
C ILE A 124 0.57 28.63 13.68
N MET A 125 -0.68 28.79 13.22
CA MET A 125 -1.72 29.46 13.99
C MET A 125 -2.05 28.71 15.27
N LEU A 126 -2.17 27.37 15.21
CA LEU A 126 -2.50 26.57 16.39
C LEU A 126 -1.36 26.59 17.41
N PHE A 127 -0.11 26.56 16.95
CA PHE A 127 1.05 26.72 17.83
C PHE A 127 1.04 28.06 18.55
N ARG A 128 0.66 29.15 17.86
CA ARG A 128 0.60 30.49 18.45
C ARG A 128 -0.57 30.67 19.42
N SER A 129 -1.75 30.13 19.11
CA SER A 129 -2.95 30.34 19.93
C SER A 129 -3.16 29.30 21.03
N ALA A 130 -2.76 28.04 20.81
CA ALA A 130 -3.04 26.93 21.71
C ALA A 130 -1.93 25.85 21.63
N ARG A 131 -0.76 26.18 22.19
CA ARG A 131 0.44 25.30 22.16
C ARG A 131 0.15 23.85 22.57
N ILE A 132 -0.66 23.65 23.61
CA ILE A 132 -1.02 22.30 24.07
C ILE A 132 -1.77 21.53 22.97
N SER A 133 -2.81 22.14 22.38
CA SER A 133 -3.58 21.51 21.31
C SER A 133 -2.69 21.20 20.10
N PHE A 134 -1.75 22.09 19.79
CA PHE A 134 -0.74 21.82 18.76
C PHE A 134 0.08 20.56 19.08
N PHE A 135 0.65 20.45 20.29
CA PHE A 135 1.47 19.28 20.65
C PHE A 135 0.67 17.98 20.73
N ILE A 136 -0.61 18.03 21.15
CA ILE A 136 -1.51 16.87 21.11
C ILE A 136 -1.66 16.32 19.69
N LEU A 137 -1.77 17.20 18.68
CA LEU A 137 -1.90 16.78 17.28
C LEU A 137 -0.55 16.48 16.62
N PHE A 138 0.51 17.23 16.96
CA PHE A 138 1.81 17.16 16.29
C PHE A 138 2.70 16.02 16.81
N LEU A 139 2.73 15.76 18.12
CA LEU A 139 3.60 14.71 18.67
C LEU A 139 3.34 13.32 18.09
N PRO A 140 2.09 12.88 17.83
CA PRO A 140 1.85 11.63 17.11
C PRO A 140 2.54 11.55 15.75
N ILE A 141 2.53 12.65 14.98
CA ILE A 141 3.20 12.73 13.68
C ILE A 141 4.71 12.62 13.91
N LEU A 142 5.27 13.45 14.79
CA LEU A 142 6.71 13.47 15.09
C LEU A 142 7.22 12.10 15.53
N ILE A 143 6.56 11.45 16.48
CA ILE A 143 6.95 10.12 16.98
C ILE A 143 6.90 9.08 15.85
N THR A 144 5.94 9.17 14.94
CA THR A 144 5.85 8.25 13.78
C THR A 144 7.05 8.43 12.85
N PHE A 145 7.46 9.67 12.58
CA PHE A 145 8.66 9.97 11.80
C PHE A 145 9.94 9.51 12.49
N LEU A 146 10.06 9.71 13.81
CA LEU A 146 11.19 9.20 14.59
C LEU A 146 11.25 7.66 14.58
N ALA A 147 10.11 6.98 14.75
CA ALA A 147 10.03 5.52 14.64
C ALA A 147 10.42 5.03 13.24
N SER A 148 10.06 5.79 12.19
CA SER A 148 10.46 5.52 10.82
C SER A 148 11.97 5.68 10.60
N ALA A 149 12.58 6.69 11.19
CA ALA A 149 14.02 6.92 11.14
C ALA A 149 14.82 5.76 11.76
N LEU A 150 14.25 5.12 12.78
CA LEU A 150 14.81 3.92 13.43
C LEU A 150 14.40 2.60 12.73
N LYS A 151 13.76 2.67 11.56
CA LYS A 151 13.20 1.53 10.82
C LYS A 151 12.20 0.67 11.60
N LEU A 152 11.59 1.22 12.66
CA LEU A 152 10.56 0.54 13.47
C LEU A 152 9.16 0.66 12.87
N TYR A 153 8.93 1.68 12.02
CA TYR A 153 7.62 1.94 11.44
C TYR A 153 7.69 2.53 10.01
N PRO A 154 7.18 1.84 8.98
CA PRO A 154 7.21 2.37 7.62
C PRO A 154 6.21 3.53 7.45
N ILE A 155 6.65 4.63 6.83
CA ILE A 155 5.80 5.72 6.35
C ILE A 155 5.35 5.37 4.94
N PHE A 156 4.31 4.55 4.87
CA PHE A 156 3.73 4.10 3.62
C PHE A 156 2.23 3.82 3.76
N ASP A 157 1.44 4.36 2.83
CA ASP A 157 0.05 3.97 2.58
C ASP A 157 -0.80 3.81 3.87
N ARG A 158 -1.42 2.64 4.09
CA ARG A 158 -2.31 2.37 5.24
C ARG A 158 -1.63 2.46 6.61
N PHE A 159 -0.30 2.34 6.69
CA PHE A 159 0.40 2.42 7.97
C PHE A 159 0.26 3.81 8.59
N ILE A 160 0.09 4.86 7.80
CA ILE A 160 -0.05 6.23 8.32
C ILE A 160 -1.52 6.70 8.36
N LEU A 161 -2.49 5.83 8.14
CA LEU A 161 -3.93 6.17 8.14
C LEU A 161 -4.39 6.81 9.45
N PHE A 162 -3.82 6.38 10.59
CA PHE A 162 -4.15 6.95 11.89
C PHE A 162 -3.73 8.43 12.04
N LEU A 163 -2.85 8.95 11.18
CA LEU A 163 -2.45 10.37 11.19
C LEU A 163 -3.46 11.26 10.44
N ALA A 164 -4.30 10.68 9.58
CA ALA A 164 -5.27 11.40 8.77
C ALA A 164 -6.15 12.38 9.56
N PRO A 165 -6.82 11.99 10.67
CA PRO A 165 -7.64 12.93 11.43
C PRO A 165 -6.83 14.12 11.97
N LEU A 166 -5.57 13.91 12.37
CA LEU A 166 -4.71 14.97 12.90
C LEU A 166 -4.34 16.00 11.83
N ILE A 167 -4.00 15.52 10.63
CA ILE A 167 -3.67 16.36 9.48
C ILE A 167 -4.91 17.14 9.01
N ILE A 168 -6.08 16.49 8.96
CA ILE A 168 -7.35 17.14 8.63
C ILE A 168 -7.68 18.26 9.62
N LEU A 169 -7.46 18.03 10.92
CA LEU A 169 -7.69 19.06 11.95
C LEU A 169 -6.77 20.28 11.75
N PHE A 170 -5.49 20.07 11.39
CA PHE A 170 -4.61 21.19 11.06
C PHE A 170 -5.11 21.97 9.83
N ILE A 171 -5.51 21.27 8.75
CA ILE A 171 -6.06 21.90 7.54
C ILE A 171 -7.32 22.71 7.88
N ALA A 172 -8.25 22.11 8.62
CA ALA A 172 -9.51 22.73 9.01
C ALA A 172 -9.28 23.98 9.88
N PHE A 173 -8.36 23.90 10.85
CA PHE A 173 -7.99 25.04 11.68
C PHE A 173 -7.33 26.16 10.86
N GLY A 174 -6.48 25.81 9.89
CA GLY A 174 -5.92 26.77 8.95
C GLY A 174 -7.01 27.50 8.17
N ALA A 175 -7.96 26.74 7.60
CA ALA A 175 -9.07 27.31 6.84
C ALA A 175 -9.94 28.24 7.70
N GLU A 176 -10.29 27.82 8.92
CA GLU A 176 -11.06 28.63 9.87
C GLU A 176 -10.33 29.95 10.19
N LYS A 177 -9.03 29.90 10.46
CA LYS A 177 -8.24 31.10 10.76
C LYS A 177 -8.10 32.01 9.56
N SER A 178 -7.96 31.49 8.35
CA SER A 178 -7.93 32.32 7.14
C SER A 178 -9.27 33.01 6.91
N MET A 179 -10.39 32.32 7.11
CA MET A 179 -11.73 32.93 7.00
C MET A 179 -11.89 34.10 7.96
N LYS A 180 -11.41 33.96 9.21
CA LYS A 180 -11.43 35.04 10.22
C LYS A 180 -10.48 36.17 9.86
N LEU A 181 -9.25 35.87 9.44
CA LEU A 181 -8.23 36.87 9.12
C LEU A 181 -8.64 37.77 7.94
N PHE A 182 -9.24 37.19 6.90
CA PHE A 182 -9.70 37.93 5.72
C PHE A 182 -11.16 38.38 5.81
N SER A 183 -11.82 38.19 6.96
CA SER A 183 -13.24 38.53 7.17
C SER A 183 -14.14 38.02 6.04
N LEU A 184 -13.92 36.77 5.60
CA LEU A 184 -14.63 36.19 4.47
C LEU A 184 -16.13 36.12 4.76
N LYS A 185 -16.94 36.67 3.85
CA LYS A 185 -18.40 36.52 3.89
C LYS A 185 -18.78 35.04 3.77
N TYR A 186 -19.96 34.67 4.29
CA TYR A 186 -20.45 33.29 4.30
C TYR A 186 -20.28 32.55 2.96
N ARG A 187 -20.62 33.20 1.83
CA ARG A 187 -20.46 32.60 0.48
C ARG A 187 -19.01 32.29 0.12
N ALA A 188 -18.07 33.16 0.48
CA ALA A 188 -16.64 32.95 0.23
C ALA A 188 -16.06 31.86 1.14
N SER A 189 -16.49 31.81 2.40
CA SER A 189 -16.14 30.72 3.32
C SER A 189 -16.65 29.37 2.83
N LEU A 190 -17.90 29.30 2.36
CA LEU A 190 -18.48 28.10 1.77
C LEU A 190 -17.71 27.67 0.52
N LEU A 191 -17.39 28.61 -0.37
CA LEU A 191 -16.59 28.33 -1.56
C LEU A 191 -15.21 27.76 -1.21
N LEU A 192 -14.53 28.32 -0.21
CA LEU A 192 -13.25 27.81 0.26
C LEU A 192 -13.35 26.37 0.77
N VAL A 193 -14.37 26.08 1.59
CA VAL A 193 -14.62 24.71 2.08
C VAL A 193 -14.90 23.76 0.93
N CYS A 194 -15.76 24.15 -0.01
CA CYS A 194 -16.06 23.37 -1.20
C CYS A 194 -14.80 23.08 -2.01
N ILE A 195 -13.94 24.08 -2.23
CA ILE A 195 -12.67 23.89 -2.95
C ILE A 195 -11.77 22.90 -2.21
N LEU A 196 -11.60 23.02 -0.89
CA LEU A 196 -10.71 22.13 -0.12
C LEU A 196 -11.19 20.67 -0.08
N ILE A 197 -12.51 20.47 -0.05
CA ILE A 197 -13.10 19.12 0.02
C ILE A 197 -13.30 18.54 -1.39
N SER A 198 -13.32 19.37 -2.43
CA SER A 198 -13.59 18.92 -3.82
C SER A 198 -12.69 17.79 -4.32
N PRO A 199 -11.38 17.70 -4.03
CA PRO A 199 -10.57 16.58 -4.50
C PRO A 199 -11.00 15.25 -3.88
N ALA A 200 -11.27 15.25 -2.58
CA ALA A 200 -11.73 14.06 -1.86
C ALA A 200 -13.09 13.58 -2.41
N LEU A 201 -14.04 14.50 -2.59
CA LEU A 201 -15.34 14.16 -3.18
C LEU A 201 -15.22 13.68 -4.62
N ALA A 202 -14.39 14.33 -5.44
CA ALA A 202 -14.18 13.92 -6.83
C ALA A 202 -13.56 12.52 -6.93
N ASN A 203 -12.56 12.23 -6.08
CA ASN A 203 -11.94 10.91 -5.99
C ASN A 203 -12.96 9.86 -5.53
N SER A 204 -13.72 10.13 -4.46
CA SER A 204 -14.75 9.21 -3.97
C SER A 204 -15.85 8.96 -4.99
N ALA A 205 -16.36 10.01 -5.65
CA ALA A 205 -17.35 9.88 -6.72
C ALA A 205 -16.80 9.06 -7.88
N ARG A 206 -15.55 9.30 -8.29
CA ARG A 206 -14.90 8.51 -9.35
C ARG A 206 -14.81 7.03 -8.98
N HIS A 207 -14.43 6.70 -7.75
CA HIS A 207 -14.37 5.30 -7.32
C HIS A 207 -15.76 4.65 -7.22
N PHE A 208 -16.79 5.41 -6.90
CA PHE A 208 -18.17 4.93 -6.90
C PHE A 208 -18.68 4.64 -8.32
N PHE A 209 -18.46 5.54 -9.27
CA PHE A 209 -18.93 5.37 -10.66
C PHE A 209 -18.04 4.45 -11.50
N TYR A 210 -16.77 4.32 -11.15
CA TYR A 210 -15.79 3.48 -11.84
C TYR A 210 -15.08 2.56 -10.83
N PRO A 211 -15.74 1.50 -10.31
CA PRO A 211 -15.17 0.62 -9.30
C PRO A 211 -13.88 -0.09 -9.75
N ASP A 212 -13.70 -0.27 -11.06
CA ASP A 212 -12.47 -0.81 -11.65
C ASP A 212 -11.26 0.07 -11.33
N THR A 213 -11.44 1.38 -11.15
CA THR A 213 -10.36 2.29 -10.73
C THR A 213 -9.93 2.05 -9.29
N LEU A 214 -10.84 1.57 -8.43
CA LEU A 214 -10.51 1.18 -7.06
C LEU A 214 -9.75 -0.14 -7.06
N LEU A 215 -10.19 -1.12 -7.86
CA LEU A 215 -9.48 -2.39 -8.04
C LEU A 215 -8.05 -2.20 -8.58
N ARG A 216 -7.86 -1.22 -9.48
CA ARG A 216 -6.52 -0.77 -9.93
C ARG A 216 -5.67 -0.27 -8.78
N LEU A 217 -6.26 0.55 -7.92
CA LEU A 217 -5.54 1.18 -6.81
C LEU A 217 -5.17 0.16 -5.73
N SER A 218 -6.03 -0.81 -5.45
CA SER A 218 -5.79 -1.89 -4.49
C SER A 218 -4.99 -3.06 -5.06
N ASN A 219 -4.71 -3.07 -6.37
CA ASN A 219 -4.07 -4.18 -7.11
C ASN A 219 -4.77 -5.53 -6.90
N SER A 220 -6.10 -5.54 -6.71
CA SER A 220 -6.83 -6.72 -6.25
C SER A 220 -7.72 -7.33 -7.34
N THR A 221 -7.14 -7.80 -8.45
CA THR A 221 -7.90 -8.42 -9.56
C THR A 221 -7.93 -9.94 -9.53
N GLU A 222 -7.28 -10.55 -8.54
CA GLU A 222 -7.05 -11.98 -8.50
C GLU A 222 -8.36 -12.78 -8.57
N ARG A 223 -9.40 -12.26 -7.92
CA ARG A 223 -10.75 -12.82 -7.90
C ARG A 223 -11.32 -12.94 -9.31
N GLU A 224 -11.32 -11.82 -10.04
CA GLU A 224 -11.93 -11.73 -11.36
C GLU A 224 -11.27 -12.71 -12.32
N GLY A 225 -9.94 -12.86 -12.25
CA GLY A 225 -9.26 -13.82 -13.09
C GLY A 225 -9.51 -15.28 -12.72
N ILE A 226 -9.59 -15.62 -11.44
CA ILE A 226 -9.96 -16.97 -11.00
C ILE A 226 -11.40 -17.30 -11.42
N MET A 227 -12.33 -16.36 -11.25
CA MET A 227 -13.71 -16.52 -11.66
C MET A 227 -13.87 -16.62 -13.18
N HIS A 228 -13.09 -15.86 -13.95
CA HIS A 228 -13.07 -15.96 -15.41
C HIS A 228 -12.71 -17.38 -15.88
N ILE A 229 -11.70 -18.01 -15.27
CA ILE A 229 -11.36 -19.41 -15.56
C ILE A 229 -12.51 -20.31 -15.15
N ASN A 230 -13.08 -20.12 -13.96
CA ASN A 230 -14.17 -20.94 -13.43
C ASN A 230 -15.44 -20.93 -14.31
N GLU A 231 -15.75 -19.79 -14.91
CA GLU A 231 -16.88 -19.62 -15.83
C GLU A 231 -16.64 -20.30 -17.17
N ASN A 232 -15.38 -20.32 -17.66
CA ASN A 232 -14.99 -20.83 -18.98
C ASN A 232 -14.37 -22.24 -18.96
N PHE A 233 -14.21 -22.82 -17.77
CA PHE A 233 -13.65 -24.15 -17.55
C PHE A 233 -14.56 -25.22 -18.16
N LYS A 234 -13.97 -26.18 -18.87
CA LYS A 234 -14.66 -27.37 -19.40
C LYS A 234 -14.01 -28.63 -18.85
N GLU A 235 -14.78 -29.71 -18.80
CA GLU A 235 -14.26 -31.01 -18.42
C GLU A 235 -13.11 -31.44 -19.36
N GLY A 236 -12.01 -31.91 -18.76
CA GLY A 236 -10.77 -32.24 -19.48
C GLY A 236 -9.74 -31.10 -19.57
N ASP A 237 -10.09 -29.87 -19.15
CA ASP A 237 -9.12 -28.79 -18.99
C ASP A 237 -8.20 -29.03 -17.79
N ALA A 238 -6.98 -28.49 -17.87
CA ALA A 238 -6.10 -28.25 -16.73
C ALA A 238 -6.00 -26.76 -16.43
N VAL A 239 -5.76 -26.43 -15.16
CA VAL A 239 -5.46 -25.07 -14.72
C VAL A 239 -4.12 -25.09 -13.98
N TYR A 240 -3.15 -24.34 -14.48
CA TYR A 240 -1.85 -24.14 -13.85
C TYR A 240 -1.80 -22.74 -13.23
N VAL A 241 -1.75 -22.69 -11.90
CA VAL A 241 -1.67 -21.46 -11.12
C VAL A 241 -0.20 -21.23 -10.78
N PHE A 242 0.40 -20.17 -11.31
CA PHE A 242 1.78 -19.81 -10.98
C PHE A 242 1.93 -19.54 -9.48
N TRP A 243 3.14 -19.73 -8.93
CA TRP A 243 3.34 -19.74 -7.48
C TRP A 243 2.82 -18.46 -6.80
N ASN A 244 2.95 -17.29 -7.43
CA ASN A 244 2.53 -16.01 -6.88
C ASN A 244 1.01 -15.78 -6.86
N MET A 245 0.23 -16.68 -7.46
CA MET A 245 -1.24 -16.68 -7.47
C MET A 245 -1.84 -17.77 -6.57
N ARG A 246 -1.01 -18.56 -5.88
CA ARG A 246 -1.47 -19.70 -5.06
C ARG A 246 -2.36 -19.29 -3.90
N HIS A 247 -1.97 -18.27 -3.15
CA HIS A 247 -2.75 -17.81 -1.99
C HIS A 247 -4.14 -17.32 -2.40
N ALA A 248 -4.22 -16.59 -3.51
CA ALA A 248 -5.50 -16.18 -4.07
C ALA A 248 -6.33 -17.40 -4.48
N TYR A 249 -5.74 -18.35 -5.22
CA TYR A 249 -6.43 -19.56 -5.61
C TYR A 249 -6.96 -20.35 -4.41
N ASP A 250 -6.15 -20.53 -3.36
CA ASP A 250 -6.55 -21.29 -2.16
C ASP A 250 -7.74 -20.65 -1.45
N TYR A 251 -7.69 -19.33 -1.26
CA TYR A 251 -8.80 -18.58 -0.69
C TYR A 251 -10.08 -18.71 -1.54
N TYR A 252 -9.98 -18.47 -2.85
CA TYR A 252 -11.15 -18.46 -3.74
C TYR A 252 -11.70 -19.88 -4.02
N LYS A 253 -10.85 -20.90 -3.94
CA LYS A 253 -11.27 -22.31 -3.98
C LYS A 253 -12.24 -22.61 -2.86
N GLU A 254 -11.89 -22.24 -1.63
CA GLU A 254 -12.72 -22.47 -0.44
C GLU A 254 -13.95 -21.56 -0.41
N ALA A 255 -13.79 -20.29 -0.77
CA ALA A 255 -14.87 -19.32 -0.69
C ALA A 255 -15.96 -19.49 -1.76
N TYR A 256 -15.65 -20.02 -2.95
CA TYR A 256 -16.58 -20.04 -4.10
C TYR A 256 -16.83 -21.42 -4.71
N GLY A 257 -16.19 -22.48 -4.23
CA GLY A 257 -16.43 -23.84 -4.74
C GLY A 257 -16.11 -23.96 -6.24
N LEU A 258 -14.85 -23.70 -6.62
CA LEU A 258 -14.41 -23.70 -8.02
C LEU A 258 -14.65 -25.06 -8.70
N LYS A 259 -15.06 -25.04 -9.98
CA LYS A 259 -15.32 -26.22 -10.82
C LYS A 259 -14.07 -27.03 -11.17
N TYR A 260 -12.89 -26.51 -10.84
CA TYR A 260 -11.61 -27.09 -11.19
C TYR A 260 -10.70 -27.18 -9.96
N THR A 261 -9.80 -28.15 -10.01
CA THR A 261 -8.65 -28.21 -9.10
C THR A 261 -7.40 -27.85 -9.88
N ALA A 262 -6.75 -26.75 -9.51
CA ALA A 262 -5.54 -26.29 -10.15
C ALA A 262 -4.30 -27.07 -9.73
N ILE A 263 -3.37 -27.18 -10.67
CA ILE A 263 -1.97 -27.52 -10.44
C ILE A 263 -1.30 -26.27 -9.87
N LYS A 264 -0.88 -26.33 -8.61
CA LYS A 264 -0.21 -25.23 -7.91
C LYS A 264 1.28 -25.21 -8.29
N GLY A 265 1.71 -24.30 -9.16
CA GLY A 265 3.07 -24.24 -9.68
C GLY A 265 4.14 -24.04 -8.62
N SER A 266 5.07 -24.98 -8.53
CA SER A 266 6.08 -25.20 -7.49
C SER A 266 6.88 -23.95 -7.16
N TYR A 267 7.15 -23.75 -5.87
CA TYR A 267 8.02 -22.66 -5.44
C TYR A 267 9.47 -23.12 -5.45
N VAL A 268 10.10 -23.02 -6.62
CA VAL A 268 11.48 -23.52 -6.84
C VAL A 268 12.49 -22.38 -6.99
N LYS A 269 12.07 -21.13 -6.74
CA LYS A 269 12.92 -19.93 -6.86
C LYS A 269 14.19 -20.03 -6.01
N SER A 270 14.08 -20.50 -4.77
CA SER A 270 15.19 -20.56 -3.81
C SER A 270 16.21 -21.68 -4.07
N ILE A 271 15.80 -22.76 -4.75
CA ILE A 271 16.67 -23.91 -5.07
C ILE A 271 17.28 -23.82 -6.48
N SER A 272 16.76 -22.94 -7.32
CA SER A 272 17.25 -22.75 -8.69
C SER A 272 18.40 -21.75 -8.75
N THR A 273 19.33 -22.00 -9.65
CA THR A 273 20.57 -21.22 -9.84
C THR A 273 20.59 -20.40 -11.13
N SER A 274 19.73 -20.73 -12.10
CA SER A 274 19.58 -20.03 -13.38
C SER A 274 18.14 -20.13 -13.90
N PRO A 275 17.75 -19.32 -14.91
CA PRO A 275 16.45 -19.46 -15.60
C PRO A 275 16.17 -20.86 -16.15
N GLU A 276 17.18 -21.54 -16.69
CA GLU A 276 17.05 -22.89 -17.26
C GLU A 276 16.87 -23.92 -16.15
N ASP A 277 17.62 -23.79 -15.05
CA ASP A 277 17.47 -24.61 -13.85
C ASP A 277 16.09 -24.41 -13.19
N TYR A 278 15.55 -23.19 -13.21
CA TYR A 278 14.19 -22.90 -12.77
C TYR A 278 13.13 -23.64 -13.57
N LEU A 279 13.19 -23.58 -14.90
CA LEU A 279 12.27 -24.33 -15.76
C LEU A 279 12.43 -25.85 -15.60
N ARG A 280 13.67 -26.34 -15.41
CA ARG A 280 13.94 -27.75 -15.12
C ARG A 280 13.29 -28.18 -13.80
N ASN A 281 13.41 -27.39 -12.74
CA ASN A 281 12.81 -27.68 -11.44
C ASN A 281 11.27 -27.57 -11.46
N LEU A 282 10.69 -26.83 -12.40
CA LEU A 282 9.24 -26.80 -12.67
C LEU A 282 8.73 -27.95 -13.56
N SER A 283 9.62 -28.69 -14.22
CA SER A 283 9.22 -29.80 -15.10
C SER A 283 8.28 -30.85 -14.46
N PRO A 284 8.37 -31.18 -13.15
CA PRO A 284 7.41 -32.10 -12.53
C PRO A 284 5.97 -31.57 -12.52
N ASP A 285 5.78 -30.25 -12.54
CA ASP A 285 4.46 -29.67 -12.68
C ASP A 285 3.95 -29.74 -14.11
N PHE A 286 4.83 -29.54 -15.09
CA PHE A 286 4.47 -29.63 -16.50
C PHE A 286 4.09 -31.04 -16.92
N ALA A 287 4.69 -32.06 -16.30
CA ALA A 287 4.30 -33.46 -16.51
C ALA A 287 2.81 -33.72 -16.19
N LYS A 288 2.19 -32.93 -15.30
CA LYS A 288 0.77 -33.06 -14.93
C LYS A 288 -0.19 -32.54 -16.02
N PHE A 289 0.33 -31.93 -17.09
CA PHE A 289 -0.46 -31.50 -18.24
C PHE A 289 -0.80 -32.66 -19.19
N LYS A 290 -0.10 -33.79 -19.08
CA LYS A 290 -0.25 -34.93 -20.00
C LYS A 290 -1.70 -35.45 -20.02
N GLY A 291 -2.24 -35.65 -21.22
CA GLY A 291 -3.60 -36.15 -21.43
C GLY A 291 -4.71 -35.11 -21.22
N LYS A 292 -4.36 -33.82 -21.12
CA LYS A 292 -5.31 -32.71 -21.01
C LYS A 292 -5.47 -32.06 -22.38
N LYS A 293 -6.68 -31.62 -22.70
CA LYS A 293 -7.00 -31.01 -24.01
C LYS A 293 -6.64 -29.53 -24.05
N ARG A 294 -6.90 -28.83 -22.95
CA ARG A 294 -6.63 -27.39 -22.83
C ARG A 294 -5.97 -27.09 -21.50
N LEU A 295 -5.16 -26.05 -21.49
CA LEU A 295 -4.47 -25.56 -20.30
C LEU A 295 -4.73 -24.08 -20.09
N TRP A 296 -5.27 -23.74 -18.93
CA TRP A 296 -5.34 -22.38 -18.44
C TRP A 296 -4.11 -22.07 -17.61
N TYR A 297 -3.36 -21.04 -17.97
CA TYR A 297 -2.22 -20.54 -17.20
C TYR A 297 -2.54 -19.18 -16.62
N ILE A 298 -2.41 -19.02 -15.30
CA ILE A 298 -2.70 -17.78 -14.58
C ILE A 298 -1.52 -17.35 -13.70
N TYR A 299 -1.13 -16.08 -13.82
CA TYR A 299 -0.03 -15.49 -13.06
C TYR A 299 -0.19 -13.99 -12.87
N ASN A 300 0.56 -13.42 -11.92
CA ASN A 300 0.70 -11.98 -11.71
C ASN A 300 2.14 -11.52 -12.07
N THR A 301 2.31 -10.35 -12.69
CA THR A 301 3.64 -9.79 -13.05
C THR A 301 4.21 -8.83 -12.01
N ASN A 302 3.40 -8.35 -11.08
CA ASN A 302 3.81 -7.39 -10.05
C ASN A 302 4.41 -8.06 -8.80
N ASN A 303 4.13 -9.35 -8.59
CA ASN A 303 4.60 -10.08 -7.42
C ASN A 303 5.73 -11.06 -7.78
N ASP A 304 6.97 -10.66 -7.50
CA ASP A 304 8.19 -11.40 -7.86
C ASP A 304 8.87 -12.10 -6.66
N SER A 305 8.37 -11.87 -5.44
CA SER A 305 8.97 -12.35 -4.20
C SER A 305 7.92 -12.92 -3.27
N ASP A 306 8.19 -14.07 -2.66
CA ASP A 306 7.27 -14.66 -1.70
C ASP A 306 7.40 -14.00 -0.31
N ILE A 307 6.39 -14.19 0.54
CA ILE A 307 6.43 -13.72 1.92
C ILE A 307 7.61 -14.38 2.63
N GLY A 308 8.52 -13.58 3.18
CA GLY A 308 9.73 -14.08 3.83
C GLY A 308 11.02 -13.77 3.09
N GLU A 309 10.95 -13.33 1.84
CA GLU A 309 12.14 -13.14 1.00
C GLU A 309 12.66 -11.71 0.95
N TYR A 310 13.98 -11.60 0.83
CA TYR A 310 14.67 -10.35 0.56
C TYR A 310 14.52 -9.96 -0.91
N LEU A 311 14.27 -8.67 -1.16
CA LEU A 311 14.11 -8.16 -2.51
C LEU A 311 15.43 -8.25 -3.29
N GLY A 312 15.33 -8.72 -4.52
CA GLY A 312 16.48 -8.91 -5.41
C GLY A 312 17.15 -10.29 -5.26
N GLN A 313 16.62 -11.18 -4.42
CA GLN A 313 17.20 -12.51 -4.20
C GLN A 313 16.28 -13.63 -4.72
N PRO A 314 16.84 -14.68 -5.36
CA PRO A 314 18.23 -14.77 -5.82
C PRO A 314 18.47 -13.81 -7.00
N THR A 315 19.72 -13.36 -7.17
CA THR A 315 20.09 -12.29 -8.12
C THR A 315 19.73 -12.62 -9.57
N TRP A 316 19.77 -13.90 -9.95
CA TRP A 316 19.38 -14.34 -11.29
C TRP A 316 17.88 -14.13 -11.56
N TYR A 317 17.02 -14.23 -10.55
CA TYR A 317 15.57 -14.08 -10.66
C TYR A 317 15.15 -12.63 -10.80
N SER A 318 15.93 -11.71 -10.24
CA SER A 318 15.68 -10.26 -10.28
C SER A 318 16.54 -9.52 -11.31
N ARG A 319 17.16 -10.23 -12.26
CA ARG A 319 17.97 -9.62 -13.31
C ARG A 319 17.09 -8.84 -14.28
N ASN A 320 17.49 -7.62 -14.63
CA ASN A 320 16.81 -6.81 -15.63
C ASN A 320 16.54 -7.61 -16.92
N GLY A 321 15.27 -7.68 -17.32
CA GLY A 321 14.81 -8.37 -18.52
C GLY A 321 14.34 -9.82 -18.32
N TYR A 322 14.56 -10.41 -17.14
CA TYR A 322 13.98 -11.71 -16.80
C TYR A 322 12.66 -11.54 -16.05
N VAL A 323 11.60 -12.20 -16.53
CA VAL A 323 10.28 -12.23 -15.89
C VAL A 323 9.84 -13.68 -15.83
N ALA A 324 9.98 -14.33 -14.67
CA ALA A 324 9.77 -15.76 -14.54
C ALA A 324 8.39 -16.25 -15.04
N PRO A 325 7.26 -15.56 -14.77
CA PRO A 325 5.99 -15.98 -15.36
C PRO A 325 5.98 -16.02 -16.90
N LEU A 326 6.72 -15.13 -17.57
CA LEU A 326 6.86 -15.11 -19.03
C LEU A 326 7.77 -16.22 -19.54
N ALA A 327 8.84 -16.55 -18.81
CA ALA A 327 9.68 -17.71 -19.15
C ALA A 327 8.87 -19.02 -19.08
N VAL A 328 8.01 -19.14 -18.07
CA VAL A 328 7.07 -20.28 -17.96
C VAL A 328 6.00 -20.24 -19.05
N GLU A 329 5.50 -19.06 -19.43
CA GLU A 329 4.59 -18.90 -20.58
C GLU A 329 5.21 -19.45 -21.88
N GLN A 330 6.50 -19.15 -22.12
CA GLN A 330 7.24 -19.63 -23.28
C GLN A 330 7.42 -21.15 -23.25
N GLU A 331 7.76 -21.72 -22.09
CA GLU A 331 7.91 -23.17 -21.93
C GLU A 331 6.57 -23.89 -22.13
N ILE A 332 5.48 -23.37 -21.57
CA ILE A 332 4.12 -23.90 -21.77
C ILE A 332 3.74 -23.88 -23.26
N GLY A 333 4.16 -22.85 -24.01
CA GLY A 333 3.94 -22.75 -25.45
C GLY A 333 4.54 -23.89 -26.28
N ARG A 334 5.47 -24.69 -25.72
CA ARG A 334 5.99 -25.90 -26.39
C ARG A 334 5.01 -27.07 -26.35
N PHE A 335 4.09 -27.08 -25.39
CA PHE A 335 3.10 -28.16 -25.23
C PHE A 335 1.84 -27.93 -26.05
N GLY A 336 1.66 -26.75 -26.65
CA GLY A 336 0.41 -26.43 -27.32
C GLY A 336 0.34 -25.03 -27.92
N ARG A 337 -0.72 -24.78 -28.68
CA ARG A 337 -0.98 -23.49 -29.33
C ARG A 337 -1.75 -22.57 -28.40
N LYS A 338 -1.30 -21.31 -28.30
CA LYS A 338 -2.02 -20.26 -27.57
C LYS A 338 -3.33 -19.91 -28.29
N VAL A 339 -4.45 -20.01 -27.59
CA VAL A 339 -5.81 -19.75 -28.12
C VAL A 339 -6.25 -18.33 -27.78
N SER A 340 -6.12 -17.94 -26.51
CA SER A 340 -6.54 -16.63 -26.05
C SER A 340 -5.66 -16.11 -24.92
N ARG A 341 -5.60 -14.78 -24.79
CA ARG A 341 -4.97 -14.08 -23.68
C ARG A 341 -5.96 -13.07 -23.12
N TYR A 342 -6.17 -13.14 -21.82
CA TYR A 342 -6.95 -12.17 -21.07
C TYR A 342 -6.03 -11.52 -20.04
N THR A 343 -5.94 -10.19 -20.08
CA THR A 343 -5.05 -9.41 -19.21
C THR A 343 -5.89 -8.42 -18.41
N MET A 344 -5.73 -8.47 -17.09
CA MET A 344 -6.30 -7.53 -16.12
C MET A 344 -5.17 -6.94 -15.30
N TYR A 345 -4.69 -5.75 -15.70
CA TYR A 345 -3.51 -5.09 -15.12
C TYR A 345 -2.28 -6.01 -15.12
N TYR A 346 -1.84 -6.40 -13.92
CA TYR A 346 -0.68 -7.27 -13.71
C TYR A 346 -1.02 -8.75 -13.81
N GLN A 347 -2.30 -9.10 -13.82
CA GLN A 347 -2.75 -10.48 -13.93
C GLN A 347 -2.95 -10.87 -15.39
N HIS A 348 -2.42 -12.04 -15.72
CA HIS A 348 -2.54 -12.62 -17.04
C HIS A 348 -3.15 -14.01 -16.94
N ILE A 349 -4.07 -14.29 -17.85
CA ILE A 349 -4.76 -15.57 -17.99
C ILE A 349 -4.63 -15.96 -19.45
N ILE A 350 -4.11 -17.17 -19.68
CA ILE A 350 -3.80 -17.63 -21.03
C ILE A 350 -4.39 -19.01 -21.21
N LEU A 351 -5.13 -19.19 -22.30
CA LEU A 351 -5.64 -20.49 -22.71
C LEU A 351 -4.76 -21.08 -23.80
N TYR A 352 -4.34 -22.33 -23.62
CA TYR A 352 -3.64 -23.14 -24.60
C TYR A 352 -4.50 -24.34 -25.01
N GLU A 353 -4.46 -24.67 -26.29
CA GLU A 353 -4.85 -25.98 -26.83
C GLU A 353 -3.59 -26.85 -26.83
N LEU A 354 -3.59 -27.92 -26.04
CA LEU A 354 -2.43 -28.80 -25.93
C LEU A 354 -2.37 -29.73 -27.15
N ASN A 355 -1.14 -30.06 -27.58
CA ASN A 355 -0.92 -31.08 -28.60
C ASN A 355 -1.24 -32.45 -28.00
N ASP A 356 -1.89 -33.31 -28.77
CA ASP A 356 -2.26 -34.67 -28.37
C ASP A 356 -1.04 -35.56 -28.06
#